data_AF-A0A380FF31-F1
#
_entry.id   AF-A0A380FF31-F1
#
_cell.length_a   1.000
_cell.length_b   1.000
_cell.length_c   1.000
_cell.angle_alpha   90.00
_cell.angle_beta   90.00
_cell.angle_gamma   90.00
#
_symmetry.space_group_name_H-M   'P 1'
#
loop_
_entity.id
_entity.type
_entity.pdbx_description
1 polymer ?
#
loop_
_entity_poly.entity_id
_entity_poly.type
_entity_poly.pdbx_seq_one_letter_code
_entity_poly.pdbx_strand_id
1 'polypeptide(L)' 'MILQIKTMATQKVLEYNSLVKGIVYQDTDTPSFESQIDEMSNEALAKQDIHLDETQFNELTKQFV' A
#
# COMPACT_ATOMS: atom_id res chain seq x y z
N MET A 1 -4.95 -16.08 -13.51
CA MET A 1 -6.16 -16.30 -12.70
C MET A 1 -6.79 -14.99 -12.24
N ILE A 2 -6.08 -14.13 -11.50
CA ILE A 2 -6.57 -12.83 -10.99
C ILE A 2 -7.13 -11.90 -12.09
N LEU A 3 -6.44 -11.81 -13.23
CA LEU A 3 -6.87 -10.98 -14.37
C LEU A 3 -8.26 -11.38 -14.91
N GLN A 4 -8.59 -12.67 -14.91
CA GLN A 4 -9.90 -13.16 -15.37
C GLN A 4 -11.02 -12.79 -14.39
N ILE A 5 -10.75 -12.80 -13.08
CA ILE A 5 -11.74 -12.44 -12.04
C ILE A 5 -12.08 -10.94 -12.14
N LYS A 6 -11.08 -10.08 -12.38
CA LYS A 6 -11.31 -8.65 -12.62
C LYS A 6 -12.22 -8.42 -13.83
N THR A 7 -11.96 -9.11 -14.95
CA THR A 7 -12.81 -9.01 -16.15
C THR A 7 -14.26 -9.44 -15.88
N MET A 8 -14.46 -10.53 -15.13
CA MET A 8 -15.80 -11.01 -14.76
C MET A 8 -16.53 -10.06 -13.79
N ALA A 9 -15.81 -9.43 -12.87
CA ALA A 9 -16.36 -8.42 -11.96
C ALA A 9 -16.85 -7.18 -12.73
N THR A 10 -16.03 -6.68 -13.68
CA THR A 10 -16.40 -5.56 -14.55
C THR A 10 -17.64 -5.90 -15.38
N GLN A 11 -17.72 -7.11 -15.92
CA GLN A 11 -18.87 -7.57 -16.70
C GLN A 11 -20.16 -7.56 -15.86
N LYS A 12 -20.12 -8.06 -14.61
CA LYS A 12 -21.26 -8.02 -13.70
C LYS A 12 -21.74 -6.60 -13.40
N VAL A 13 -20.84 -5.63 -13.22
CA VAL A 13 -21.24 -4.23 -12.97
C VAL A 13 -22.05 -3.67 -14.14
N LEU A 14 -21.66 -3.99 -15.36
CA LEU A 14 -22.35 -3.58 -16.58
C LEU A 14 -23.72 -4.25 -16.73
N GLU A 15 -23.84 -5.54 -16.38
CA GLU A 15 -25.09 -6.31 -16.50
C GLU A 15 -26.19 -5.84 -15.53
N TYR A 16 -25.84 -5.38 -14.33
CA TYR A 16 -26.81 -4.93 -13.34
C TYR A 16 -27.12 -3.42 -13.41
N ASN A 17 -26.85 -2.76 -14.54
CA ASN A 17 -27.04 -1.32 -14.71
C ASN A 17 -26.41 -0.51 -13.55
N SER A 18 -25.20 -0.89 -13.15
CA SER A 18 -24.45 -0.30 -12.02
C SER A 18 -25.04 -0.51 -10.62
N LEU A 19 -26.14 -1.26 -10.45
CA LEU A 19 -26.69 -1.58 -9.13
C LEU A 19 -26.23 -2.96 -8.65
N VAL A 20 -24.97 -3.03 -8.21
CA VAL A 20 -24.40 -4.22 -7.55
C VAL A 20 -24.28 -3.94 -6.06
N LYS A 21 -24.67 -4.89 -5.21
CA LYS A 21 -24.56 -4.79 -3.74
C LYS A 21 -23.51 -5.77 -3.23
N GLY A 22 -22.61 -5.32 -2.35
CA GLY A 22 -21.56 -6.14 -1.74
C GLY A 22 -20.19 -5.99 -2.43
N ILE A 23 -19.28 -6.93 -2.14
CA ILE A 23 -17.91 -6.93 -2.69
C ILE A 23 -17.92 -7.51 -4.10
N VAL A 24 -17.51 -6.70 -5.09
CA VAL A 24 -17.48 -7.10 -6.51
C VAL A 24 -16.14 -7.78 -6.86
N TYR A 25 -15.05 -7.38 -6.20
CA TYR A 25 -13.73 -7.95 -6.35
C TYR A 25 -12.87 -7.68 -5.11
N GLN A 26 -12.06 -8.65 -4.70
CA GLN A 26 -11.03 -8.49 -3.68
C GLN A 26 -9.79 -9.29 -4.08
N ASP A 27 -8.63 -8.68 -3.94
CA ASP A 27 -7.32 -9.30 -4.16
C ASP A 27 -6.66 -9.55 -2.81
N THR A 28 -6.56 -10.80 -2.38
CA THR A 28 -5.90 -11.18 -1.12
C THR A 28 -4.52 -11.79 -1.34
N ASP A 29 -4.13 -11.98 -2.59
CA ASP A 29 -2.91 -12.70 -2.97
C ASP A 29 -1.78 -11.74 -3.33
N THR A 30 -2.11 -10.59 -3.91
CA THR A 30 -1.13 -9.56 -4.24
C THR A 30 -0.60 -8.93 -2.95
N PRO A 31 0.72 -8.99 -2.69
CA PRO A 31 1.30 -8.36 -1.51
C PRO A 31 0.96 -6.87 -1.49
N SER A 32 0.76 -6.32 -0.30
CA SER A 32 0.61 -4.88 -0.13
C SER A 32 1.80 -4.14 -0.74
N PHE A 33 1.58 -2.90 -1.18
CA PHE A 33 2.66 -2.06 -1.66
C PHE A 33 3.78 -1.92 -0.61
N GLU A 34 3.39 -1.78 0.66
CA GLU A 34 4.30 -1.67 1.80
C GLU A 34 5.22 -2.89 1.93
N SER A 35 4.67 -4.09 1.79
CA SER A 35 5.42 -5.36 1.84
C SER A 35 6.34 -5.60 0.65
N GLN A 36 6.30 -4.76 -0.39
CA GLN A 36 7.18 -4.87 -1.56
C GLN A 36 8.43 -3.98 -1.44
N ILE A 37 8.56 -3.19 -0.37
CA ILE A 37 9.71 -2.32 -0.11
C ILE A 37 10.52 -2.95 1.03
N ASP A 38 11.62 -3.63 0.67
CA ASP A 38 12.44 -4.39 1.63
C ASP A 38 13.03 -3.51 2.74
N GLU A 39 13.36 -2.26 2.42
CA GLU A 39 13.92 -1.28 3.35
C GLU A 39 12.87 -0.64 4.26
N MET A 40 11.58 -0.85 3.98
CA MET A 40 10.52 -0.23 4.76
C MET A 40 10.26 -1.04 6.03
N SER A 41 10.29 -0.34 7.16
CA SER A 41 9.98 -0.96 8.45
C SER A 41 8.54 -1.49 8.48
N ASN A 42 8.37 -2.69 9.04
CA ASN A 42 7.06 -3.28 9.32
C ASN A 42 6.30 -2.56 10.44
N GLU A 43 6.97 -1.67 11.17
CA GLU A 43 6.35 -0.86 12.21
C GLU A 43 5.78 0.43 11.64
N ALA A 44 4.51 0.71 11.94
CA ALA A 44 3.87 1.96 11.54
C ALA A 44 4.63 3.17 12.09
N LEU A 45 4.80 4.20 11.26
CA LEU A 45 5.50 5.45 11.64
C LEU A 45 4.98 6.07 12.95
N ALA A 46 3.68 5.96 13.22
CA ALA A 46 3.05 6.47 14.44
C ALA A 46 3.56 5.81 15.74
N LYS A 47 4.25 4.67 15.64
CA LYS A 47 4.83 3.93 16.78
C LYS A 47 6.35 4.07 16.85
N GLN A 48 6.98 4.54 15.78
CA GLN A 48 8.41 4.74 15.75
C GLN A 48 8.77 6.00 16.54
N ASP A 49 9.86 5.94 17.31
CA ASP A 49 10.45 7.14 17.89
C ASP A 49 11.13 7.94 16.78
N ILE A 50 10.58 9.11 16.49
CA ILE A 50 11.07 10.03 15.46
C ILE A 50 11.91 11.16 16.06
N HIS A 51 12.27 11.06 17.34
CA HIS A 51 13.15 12.04 17.96
C HIS A 51 14.53 12.03 17.28
N LEU A 52 15.03 13.23 17.03
CA LEU A 52 16.33 13.44 16.41
C LEU A 52 17.12 14.40 17.29
N ASP A 53 18.27 13.95 17.78
CA ASP A 53 19.17 14.82 18.53
C ASP A 53 20.04 15.68 17.57
N GLU A 54 20.67 16.70 18.14
CA GLU A 54 21.50 17.64 17.38
C GLU A 54 22.69 16.96 16.68
N THR A 55 23.26 15.91 17.28
CA THR A 55 24.38 15.18 16.70
C THR A 55 23.92 14.40 15.47
N GLN A 56 22.81 13.67 15.59
CA GLN A 56 22.20 12.91 14.50
C GLN A 56 21.77 13.84 13.36
N PHE A 57 21.17 14.98 13.67
CA PHE A 57 20.81 15.99 12.67
C PHE A 57 22.03 16.50 11.92
N ASN A 58 23.07 16.92 12.64
CA ASN A 58 24.29 17.43 12.02
C ASN A 58 24.94 16.40 11.11
N GLU A 59 25.02 15.11 11.50
CA GLU A 59 25.51 14.05 10.62
C GLU A 59 24.69 13.90 9.32
N LEU A 60 23.35 13.93 9.42
CA LEU A 60 22.48 13.81 8.24
C LEU A 60 22.68 14.96 7.24
N THR A 61 22.94 16.18 7.73
CA THR A 61 23.12 17.36 6.88
C THR A 61 24.47 17.43 6.15
N LYS A 62 25.50 16.72 6.61
CA LYS A 62 26.84 16.74 5.98
C LYS A 62 26.84 16.30 4.52
N GLN A 63 25.87 15.48 4.10
CA GLN A 63 25.78 14.99 2.73
C GLN A 63 25.26 16.05 1.75
N PHE A 64 24.80 17.21 2.24
CA PHE A 64 24.21 18.28 1.46
C PHE A 64 25.08 19.54 1.36
N VAL A 65 26.29 19.55 1.94
CA VAL A 65 27.25 20.68 1.96
C VAL A 65 28.61 20.23 1.46
#